data_AF-A0A9Y2N0X1-F1
#
_entry.id   AF-A0A9Y2N0X1-F1
#
_cell.length_a   1.000
_cell.length_b   1.000
_cell.length_c   1.000
_cell.angle_alpha   90.00
_cell.angle_beta   90.00
_cell.angle_gamma   90.00
#
_symmetry.space_group_name_H-M   'P 1'
#
loop_
_entity.id
_entity.type
_entity.pdbx_description
1 polymer ?
#
loop_
_entity_poly.entity_id
_entity_poly.type
_entity_poly.pdbx_seq_one_letter_code
_entity_poly.pdbx_strand_id
1 'polypeptide(L)' 'MAIRWRANAGNADATGRELRLHRNTVRHRIHQAEVLLGHPIDQRRMYVELALHCLEVYGSDFLTANP' A
#
# COMPACT_ATOMS: atom_id res chain seq x y z
N MET A 1 -6.42 4.01 0.43
CA MET A 1 -5.68 3.41 1.56
C MET A 1 -4.19 3.27 1.28
N ALA A 2 -3.77 2.54 0.23
CA ALA A 2 -2.36 2.26 -0.03
C ALA A 2 -1.49 3.53 -0.24
N ILE A 3 -2.01 4.54 -0.95
CA ILE A 3 -1.33 5.84 -1.12
C ILE A 3 -1.06 6.51 0.24
N ARG A 4 -2.04 6.51 1.14
CA ARG A 4 -1.87 7.07 2.50
C ARG A 4 -0.95 6.22 3.37
N TRP A 5 -0.96 4.91 3.20
CA TRP A 5 -0.01 4.02 3.87
C TRP A 5 1.44 4.36 3.48
N ARG A 6 1.71 4.60 2.18
CA ARG A 6 3.00 5.11 1.70
C ARG A 6 3.33 6.48 2.31
N ALA A 7 2.40 7.43 2.26
CA ALA A 7 2.61 8.78 2.79
C ALA A 7 2.95 8.79 4.31
N ASN A 8 2.44 7.81 5.05
CA ASN A 8 2.72 7.62 6.48
C ASN A 8 3.91 6.67 6.76
N ALA A 9 4.80 6.46 5.78
CA ALA A 9 5.96 5.56 5.89
C ALA A 9 5.61 4.18 6.46
N GLY A 10 4.49 3.62 6.00
CA GLY A 10 4.02 2.29 6.39
C GLY A 10 3.42 2.19 7.79
N ASN A 11 3.27 3.30 8.51
CA ASN A 11 2.73 3.30 9.86
C ASN A 11 1.20 3.08 9.86
N ALA A 12 0.77 1.93 10.36
CA ALA A 12 -0.63 1.53 10.39
C ALA A 12 -1.51 2.42 11.29
N ASP A 13 -0.97 2.92 12.39
CA ASP A 13 -1.72 3.77 13.33
C ASP A 13 -1.91 5.18 12.75
N ALA A 14 -0.87 5.75 12.14
CA ALA A 14 -0.96 7.04 11.47
C ALA A 14 -1.91 6.98 10.26
N THR A 15 -1.78 5.95 9.44
CA THR A 15 -2.67 5.70 8.30
C THR A 15 -4.13 5.50 8.75
N GLY A 16 -4.34 4.77 9.85
CA GLY A 16 -5.67 4.53 10.42
C GLY A 16 -6.32 5.82 10.88
N ARG A 17 -5.58 6.67 11.62
CA ARG A 17 -6.06 7.99 12.05
C ARG A 17 -6.48 8.85 10.87
N GLU A 18 -5.64 8.95 9.83
CA GLU A 18 -5.92 9.78 8.66
C GLU A 18 -7.17 9.29 7.89
N LEU A 19 -7.33 7.97 7.76
CA LEU A 19 -8.46 7.36 7.04
C LEU A 19 -9.70 7.13 7.91
N ARG A 20 -9.68 7.54 9.19
CA ARG A 20 -10.71 7.20 10.19
C ARG A 20 -11.00 5.69 10.29
N LEU A 21 -9.96 4.87 10.08
CA LEU A 21 -10.00 3.41 10.21
C LEU A 21 -9.32 2.98 11.50
N HIS A 22 -9.78 1.88 12.07
CA HIS A 22 -9.05 1.24 13.15
C HIS A 22 -7.71 0.69 12.63
N ARG A 23 -6.65 0.85 13.41
CA ARG A 23 -5.30 0.33 13.10
C ARG A 23 -5.28 -1.15 12.69
N ASN A 24 -6.14 -1.98 13.28
CA ASN A 24 -6.22 -3.40 12.94
C ASN A 24 -6.75 -3.62 11.53
N THR A 25 -7.67 -2.79 11.04
CA THR A 25 -8.15 -2.87 9.65
C THR A 25 -7.02 -2.56 8.69
N VAL A 26 -6.17 -1.58 9.02
CA VAL A 26 -4.98 -1.26 8.23
C VAL A 26 -3.99 -2.43 8.22
N ARG A 27 -3.65 -2.95 9.40
CA ARG A 27 -2.77 -4.14 9.55
C ARG A 27 -3.30 -5.36 8.83
N HIS A 28 -4.60 -5.62 8.94
CA HIS A 28 -5.23 -6.76 8.27
C HIS A 28 -5.12 -6.64 6.75
N ARG A 29 -5.39 -5.47 6.18
CA ARG A 29 -5.27 -5.25 4.74
C ARG A 29 -3.82 -5.30 4.24
N ILE A 30 -2.86 -4.84 5.05
CA ILE A 30 -1.42 -5.03 4.78
C ILE A 30 -1.10 -6.53 4.73
N HIS A 31 -1.54 -7.28 5.74
CA HIS A 31 -1.32 -8.72 5.78
C HIS A 31 -1.94 -9.46 4.59
N GLN A 32 -3.17 -9.09 4.19
CA GLN A 32 -3.77 -9.64 2.96
C GLN A 32 -2.94 -9.34 1.72
N ALA A 33 -2.37 -8.13 1.60
CA ALA A 33 -1.47 -7.79 0.50
C ALA A 33 -0.17 -8.61 0.54
N GLU A 34 0.42 -8.83 1.72
CA GLU A 34 1.62 -9.69 1.89
C GLU A 34 1.35 -11.13 1.48
N VAL A 35 0.17 -11.66 1.83
CA VAL A 35 -0.27 -13.00 1.39
C VAL A 35 -0.35 -13.07 -0.13
N LEU A 36 -0.94 -12.06 -0.79
CA LEU A 36 -1.03 -11.99 -2.25
C LEU A 36 0.34 -11.83 -2.93
N LEU A 37 1.27 -11.11 -2.29
CA LEU A 37 2.65 -10.95 -2.77
C LEU A 37 3.52 -12.19 -2.53
N GLY A 38 3.11 -13.08 -1.63
CA GLY A 38 3.90 -14.24 -1.19
C GLY A 38 5.11 -13.88 -0.32
N HIS A 39 5.23 -12.62 0.09
CA HIS A 39 6.33 -12.12 0.92
C HIS A 39 5.93 -10.85 1.70
N PRO A 40 6.64 -10.52 2.80
CA PRO A 40 6.42 -9.27 3.52
C PRO A 40 6.64 -8.04 2.62
N ILE A 41 5.87 -6.98 2.84
CA ILE A 41 6.02 -5.74 2.05
C ILE A 41 7.40 -5.12 2.29
N ASP A 42 7.91 -5.21 3.53
CA ASP A 42 9.20 -4.63 3.89
C ASP A 42 10.38 -5.24 3.10
N GLN A 43 10.26 -6.48 2.62
CA GLN A 43 11.29 -7.12 1.79
C GLN A 43 11.51 -6.43 0.44
N ARG A 44 10.48 -5.79 -0.11
CA ARG A 44 10.54 -5.04 -1.38
C ARG A 44 9.98 -3.62 -1.22
N ARG A 45 10.18 -3.03 -0.06
CA ARG A 45 9.54 -1.77 0.33
C ARG A 45 9.70 -0.66 -0.70
N MET A 46 10.93 -0.45 -1.19
CA MET A 46 11.22 0.56 -2.21
C MET A 46 10.40 0.33 -3.48
N TYR A 47 10.31 -0.92 -3.96
CA TYR A 47 9.55 -1.26 -5.15
C TYR A 47 8.05 -1.07 -4.94
N VAL A 48 7.53 -1.43 -3.76
CA VAL A 48 6.12 -1.22 -3.40
C VAL A 48 5.80 0.28 -3.32
N GLU A 49 6.64 1.08 -2.67
CA GLU A 49 6.46 2.53 -2.58
C GLU A 49 6.56 3.20 -3.97
N LEU A 50 7.45 2.73 -4.85
CA LEU A 50 7.54 3.21 -6.23
C LEU A 50 6.29 2.86 -7.03
N ALA A 51 5.82 1.61 -6.97
CA ALA A 51 4.61 1.19 -7.67
C ALA A 51 3.37 1.99 -7.21
N LEU A 52 3.24 2.22 -5.91
CA LEU A 52 2.18 3.07 -5.35
C LEU A 52 2.31 4.53 -5.78
N HIS A 53 3.52 5.04 -5.94
CA HIS A 53 3.74 6.38 -6.47
C HIS A 53 3.37 6.48 -7.95
N CYS A 54 3.75 5.50 -8.77
CA CYS A 54 3.33 5.42 -10.16
C CYS A 54 1.80 5.38 -10.28
N LEU A 55 1.12 4.58 -9.44
CA LEU A 55 -0.34 4.52 -9.40
C LEU A 55 -0.97 5.88 -9.01
N GLU A 56 -0.36 6.61 -8.09
CA GLU A 56 -0.81 7.94 -7.68
C GLU A 56 -0.64 8.99 -8.80
N VAL A 57 0.47 8.94 -9.54
CA VAL A 57 0.80 9.91 -10.60
C VAL A 57 0.04 9.62 -11.90
N TYR A 58 -0.02 8.35 -12.30
CA TYR A 58 -0.53 7.93 -13.61
C TYR A 58 -1.93 7.33 -13.58
N GLY A 59 -2.48 7.03 -12.39
CA GLY A 59 -3.77 6.35 -12.24
C GLY A 59 -3.69 4.84 -12.53
N SER A 60 -4.81 4.14 -12.32
CA SER A 60 -4.89 2.67 -12.48
C SER A 60 -4.84 2.22 -13.93
N ASP A 61 -5.15 3.10 -14.89
CA ASP A 61 -5.17 2.80 -16.32
C ASP A 61 -3.75 2.48 -16.84
N PHE A 62 -2.72 2.91 -16.12
CA PHE A 62 -1.34 2.53 -16.38
C PHE A 62 -1.05 1.06 -16.03
N LEU A 63 -1.75 0.47 -15.06
CA LEU A 63 -1.58 -0.94 -14.68
C LEU A 63 -2.23 -1.90 -15.69
N THR A 64 -3.12 -1.40 -16.55
CA THR A 64 -3.72 -2.19 -17.65
C THR A 64 -2.79 -2.39 -18.84
N ALA A 65 -1.53 -1.94 -18.78
CA ALA A 65 -0.51 -2.35 -19.73
C ALA A 65 -0.02 -3.78 -19.39
N ASN A 66 -0.80 -4.77 -19.82
CA ASN A 66 -0.27 -6.07 -20.18
C ASN A 66 -1.01 -6.57 -21.43
N PRO A 67 -0.33 -6.83 -22.56
CA PRO A 67 -0.85 -7.74 -23.59
C PRO A 67 -1.01 -9.17 -23.05
#